data_AF-G9PP89-F1
#
_entry.id   AF-G9PP89-F1
#
_cell.length_a   1.000
_cell.length_b   1.000
_cell.length_c   1.000
_cell.angle_alpha   90.00
_cell.angle_beta   90.00
_cell.angle_gamma   90.00
#
_symmetry.space_group_name_H-M   'P 1'
#
loop_
_entity.id
_entity.type
_entity.pdbx_description
1 polymer ?
#
loop_
_entity_poly.entity_id
_entity_poly.type
_entity_poly.pdbx_seq_one_letter_code
_entity_poly.pdbx_strand_id
1 'polypeptide(L)'
;MSQPERRAAPVLSVMDMVPVSAGRSRTDALNDMIALARAADAAGYERYWLAEHHGSDTYLSSATIVLMTQVLASTDRLGVASGGIMLPNHAPFVVAEQIGTLATLYPGRVDLGLGRAPGTDRLTAAALRRGASDPGRFAEEILEILGYLDDGPAQEPHVPGSLLLGAPGAPDDAVQGVTADGPRVRAIPGEGTRPDIWVLGSSVNGARVAGSLGLPFAVASHFAPVQAEAAIATYRSVFKTPGDERPQAGPRVAAAVNVMVAPSDDEARLLFSTAMAAAARIVGNR
;
A
#
# COMPACT_ATOMS: atom_id res chain seq x y z
N MET A 1 14.50 29.59 -30.06
CA MET A 1 13.51 28.48 -30.04
C MET A 1 14.10 27.34 -29.22
N SER A 2 13.80 27.32 -27.93
CA SER A 2 14.15 26.22 -27.04
C SER A 2 13.36 24.96 -27.44
N GLN A 3 14.03 23.81 -27.55
CA GLN A 3 13.36 22.53 -27.75
C GLN A 3 12.35 22.29 -26.61
N PRO A 4 11.18 21.68 -26.88
CA PRO A 4 10.31 21.25 -25.80
C PRO A 4 11.06 20.19 -24.99
N GLU A 5 11.26 20.45 -23.70
CA GLU A 5 11.73 19.44 -22.76
C GLU A 5 10.87 18.19 -22.93
N ARG A 6 11.50 17.04 -23.19
CA ARG A 6 10.82 15.75 -23.10
C ARG A 6 10.35 15.60 -21.66
N ARG A 7 9.09 15.96 -21.39
CA ARG A 7 8.37 15.57 -20.18
C ARG A 7 8.47 14.05 -20.15
N ALA A 8 9.19 13.50 -19.18
CA ALA A 8 9.27 12.05 -18.99
C ALA A 8 7.83 11.50 -19.00
N ALA A 9 7.54 10.57 -19.92
CA ALA A 9 6.23 9.95 -19.97
C ALA A 9 5.98 9.26 -18.62
N PRO A 10 4.76 9.35 -18.06
CA PRO A 10 4.46 8.70 -16.80
C PRO A 10 4.65 7.19 -16.95
N VAL A 11 5.31 6.57 -15.96
CA VAL A 11 5.41 5.13 -15.86
C VAL A 11 4.02 4.56 -15.54
N LEU A 12 3.59 3.53 -16.26
CA LEU A 12 2.27 2.94 -16.10
C LEU A 12 2.31 1.71 -15.20
N SER A 13 1.30 1.57 -14.35
CA SER A 13 1.09 0.44 -13.44
C SER A 13 -0.40 0.06 -13.42
N VAL A 14 -0.71 -1.15 -12.98
CA VAL A 14 -2.09 -1.64 -12.81
C VAL A 14 -2.46 -1.57 -11.33
N MET A 15 -3.67 -1.11 -11.02
CA MET A 15 -4.28 -1.21 -9.69
C MET A 15 -5.50 -2.11 -9.79
N ASP A 16 -5.49 -3.21 -9.03
CA ASP A 16 -6.51 -4.24 -9.07
C ASP A 16 -7.13 -4.46 -7.67
N MET A 17 -8.45 -4.55 -7.66
CA MET A 17 -9.28 -4.87 -6.49
C MET A 17 -9.87 -6.28 -6.57
N VAL A 18 -9.51 -7.04 -7.62
CA VAL A 18 -10.02 -8.38 -7.95
C VAL A 18 -11.56 -8.37 -8.00
N PRO A 19 -12.16 -7.60 -8.94
CA PRO A 19 -13.59 -7.43 -9.01
C PRO A 19 -14.30 -8.69 -9.52
N VAL A 20 -15.43 -9.05 -8.91
CA VAL A 20 -16.32 -10.11 -9.41
C VAL A 20 -17.31 -9.51 -10.39
N SER A 21 -17.21 -9.91 -11.66
CA SER A 21 -18.16 -9.50 -12.70
C SER A 21 -19.50 -10.23 -12.54
N ALA A 22 -20.59 -9.58 -12.95
CA ALA A 22 -21.93 -10.16 -12.91
C ALA A 22 -21.98 -11.49 -13.69
N GLY A 23 -22.55 -12.52 -13.06
CA GLY A 23 -22.66 -13.87 -13.64
C GLY A 23 -21.36 -14.69 -13.64
N ARG A 24 -20.24 -14.14 -13.14
CA ARG A 24 -18.98 -14.88 -12.95
C ARG A 24 -18.88 -15.45 -11.53
N SER A 25 -18.13 -16.52 -11.38
CA SER A 25 -17.80 -17.09 -10.07
C SER A 25 -16.62 -16.35 -9.42
N ARG A 26 -16.44 -16.54 -8.11
CA ARG A 26 -15.25 -16.04 -7.40
C ARG A 26 -13.95 -16.63 -7.93
N THR A 27 -13.98 -17.89 -8.36
CA THR A 27 -12.84 -18.56 -9.01
C THR A 27 -12.48 -17.89 -10.34
N ASP A 28 -13.48 -17.51 -11.13
CA ASP A 28 -13.23 -16.79 -12.39
C ASP A 28 -12.53 -15.46 -12.14
N ALA A 29 -12.96 -14.68 -11.13
CA ALA A 29 -12.34 -13.41 -10.79
C ALA A 29 -10.86 -13.56 -10.38
N LEU A 30 -10.52 -14.61 -9.62
CA LEU A 30 -9.14 -14.91 -9.24
C LEU A 30 -8.29 -15.36 -10.44
N ASN A 31 -8.87 -16.12 -11.37
CA ASN A 31 -8.19 -16.49 -12.62
C ASN A 31 -8.01 -15.28 -13.54
N ASP A 32 -9.01 -14.40 -13.62
CA ASP A 32 -8.97 -13.16 -14.41
C ASP A 32 -7.88 -12.22 -13.88
N MET A 33 -7.68 -12.13 -12.56
CA MET A 33 -6.54 -11.41 -11.94
C MET A 33 -5.19 -11.94 -12.44
N ILE A 34 -4.98 -13.26 -12.45
CA ILE A 34 -3.72 -13.87 -12.93
C ILE A 34 -3.53 -13.59 -14.44
N ALA A 35 -4.61 -13.69 -15.22
CA ALA A 35 -4.57 -13.38 -16.64
C ALA A 35 -4.22 -11.90 -16.89
N LEU A 36 -4.81 -10.98 -16.13
CA LEU A 36 -4.51 -9.55 -16.20
C LEU A 36 -3.06 -9.26 -15.82
N ALA A 37 -2.55 -9.87 -14.76
CA ALA A 37 -1.14 -9.74 -14.37
C ALA A 37 -0.17 -10.19 -15.46
N ARG A 38 -0.43 -11.34 -16.10
CA ARG A 38 0.39 -11.83 -17.22
C ARG A 38 0.33 -10.89 -18.43
N ALA A 39 -0.85 -10.36 -18.73
CA ALA A 39 -1.01 -9.38 -19.82
C ALA A 39 -0.26 -8.08 -19.52
N ALA A 40 -0.32 -7.59 -18.28
CA ALA A 40 0.40 -6.40 -17.83
C ALA A 40 1.93 -6.60 -17.89
N ASP A 41 2.43 -7.75 -17.46
CA ASP A 41 3.85 -8.11 -17.55
C ASP A 41 4.32 -8.17 -19.00
N ALA A 42 3.55 -8.83 -19.89
CA ALA A 42 3.86 -8.91 -21.31
C ALA A 42 3.86 -7.53 -22.00
N ALA A 43 2.92 -6.66 -21.62
CA ALA A 43 2.79 -5.30 -22.14
C ALA A 43 3.83 -4.31 -21.57
N GLY A 44 4.63 -4.70 -20.58
CA GLY A 44 5.70 -3.87 -20.02
C GLY A 44 5.22 -2.83 -19.01
N TYR A 45 4.12 -3.10 -18.30
CA TYR A 45 3.76 -2.31 -17.12
C TYR A 45 4.83 -2.47 -16.03
N GLU A 46 5.01 -1.43 -15.23
CA GLU A 46 6.05 -1.38 -14.21
C GLU A 46 5.67 -2.19 -12.97
N ARG A 47 4.44 -2.00 -12.47
CA ARG A 47 3.94 -2.64 -11.25
C ARG A 47 2.49 -3.10 -11.37
N TYR A 48 2.17 -4.14 -10.62
CA TYR A 48 0.82 -4.59 -10.30
C TYR A 48 0.51 -4.33 -8.83
N TRP A 49 -0.51 -3.53 -8.56
CA TRP A 49 -0.92 -3.15 -7.21
C TRP A 49 -2.20 -3.90 -6.84
N LEU A 50 -2.20 -4.57 -5.70
CA LEU A 50 -3.39 -5.25 -5.16
C LEU A 50 -3.94 -4.47 -3.97
N ALA A 51 -5.11 -3.85 -4.15
CA ALA A 51 -5.81 -3.17 -3.07
C ALA A 51 -6.30 -4.15 -2.00
N GLU A 52 -6.52 -3.69 -0.78
CA GLU A 52 -7.10 -4.52 0.30
C GLU A 52 -8.57 -4.18 0.51
N HIS A 53 -9.45 -5.18 0.46
CA HIS A 53 -10.89 -5.03 0.72
C HIS A 53 -11.43 -6.18 1.56
N HIS A 54 -12.13 -5.87 2.66
CA HIS A 54 -12.72 -6.87 3.56
C HIS A 54 -14.24 -6.82 3.53
N GLY A 55 -14.88 -7.97 3.79
CA GLY A 55 -16.34 -8.06 3.87
C GLY A 55 -17.06 -7.76 2.56
N SER A 56 -16.34 -7.75 1.42
CA SER A 56 -16.89 -7.42 0.12
C SER A 56 -17.22 -8.67 -0.68
N ASP A 57 -18.40 -8.68 -1.31
CA ASP A 57 -18.76 -9.64 -2.36
C ASP A 57 -18.37 -9.17 -3.77
N THR A 58 -17.95 -7.91 -3.88
CA THR A 58 -17.54 -7.30 -5.16
C THR A 58 -16.03 -7.38 -5.37
N TYR A 59 -15.23 -7.20 -4.31
CA TYR A 59 -13.77 -7.14 -4.39
C TYR A 59 -13.16 -8.28 -3.56
N LEU A 60 -12.45 -9.20 -4.20
CA LEU A 60 -11.93 -10.43 -3.57
C LEU A 60 -10.50 -10.30 -3.04
N SER A 61 -10.06 -9.08 -2.74
CA SER A 61 -8.68 -8.77 -2.44
C SER A 61 -8.36 -8.66 -0.93
N SER A 62 -9.09 -9.38 -0.07
CA SER A 62 -8.90 -9.36 1.39
C SER A 62 -7.57 -10.00 1.85
N ALA A 63 -7.15 -11.07 1.17
CA ALA A 63 -5.92 -11.80 1.45
C ALA A 63 -4.77 -11.29 0.56
N THR A 64 -4.49 -9.98 0.63
CA THR A 64 -3.58 -9.26 -0.28
C THR A 64 -2.23 -9.96 -0.48
N ILE A 65 -1.57 -10.40 0.59
CA ILE A 65 -0.27 -11.08 0.54
C ILE A 65 -0.33 -12.40 -0.26
N VAL A 66 -1.39 -13.18 -0.10
CA VAL A 66 -1.59 -14.43 -0.83
C VAL A 66 -1.73 -14.15 -2.32
N LEU A 67 -2.52 -13.13 -2.68
CA LEU A 67 -2.74 -12.74 -4.07
C LEU A 67 -1.47 -12.16 -4.71
N MET A 68 -0.71 -11.34 -3.97
CA MET A 68 0.60 -10.84 -4.40
C MET A 68 1.54 -12.02 -4.72
N THR A 69 1.55 -13.04 -3.88
CA THR A 69 2.36 -14.25 -4.10
C THR A 69 2.00 -14.95 -5.41
N GLN A 70 0.70 -15.08 -5.71
CA GLN A 70 0.24 -15.69 -6.97
C GLN A 70 0.62 -14.87 -8.20
N VAL A 71 0.52 -13.54 -8.12
CA VAL A 71 0.96 -12.63 -9.20
C VAL A 71 2.46 -12.73 -9.43
N LEU A 72 3.27 -12.67 -8.36
CA LEU A 72 4.73 -12.81 -8.43
C LEU A 72 5.15 -14.15 -9.06
N ALA A 73 4.51 -15.25 -8.65
CA ALA A 73 4.77 -16.59 -9.19
C ALA A 73 4.31 -16.77 -10.65
N SER A 74 3.41 -15.92 -11.14
CA SER A 74 2.80 -16.03 -12.48
C SER A 74 3.36 -15.06 -13.50
N THR A 75 4.34 -14.23 -13.10
CA THR A 75 4.94 -13.16 -13.92
C THR A 75 6.45 -13.15 -13.75
N ASP A 76 7.18 -12.66 -14.75
CA ASP A 76 8.64 -12.72 -14.79
C ASP A 76 9.29 -11.38 -14.41
N ARG A 77 8.74 -10.24 -14.88
CA ARG A 77 9.39 -8.93 -14.74
C ARG A 77 8.60 -7.96 -13.86
N LEU A 78 7.29 -8.05 -13.91
CA LEU A 78 6.36 -7.15 -13.22
C LEU A 78 6.69 -7.05 -11.72
N GLY A 79 6.88 -5.82 -11.22
CA GLY A 79 6.91 -5.53 -9.80
C GLY A 79 5.51 -5.69 -9.19
N VAL A 80 5.42 -6.08 -7.93
CA VAL A 80 4.14 -6.33 -7.26
C VAL A 80 4.11 -5.58 -5.94
N ALA A 81 3.06 -4.82 -5.73
CA ALA A 81 2.87 -3.99 -4.55
C ALA A 81 1.50 -4.24 -3.91
N SER A 82 1.40 -4.10 -2.59
CA SER A 82 0.10 -3.84 -1.99
C SER A 82 -0.37 -2.43 -2.34
N GLY A 83 -1.66 -2.25 -2.65
CA GLY A 83 -2.25 -0.97 -3.06
C GLY A 83 -3.44 -0.48 -2.24
N GLY A 84 -3.44 -0.52 -0.90
CA GLY A 84 -2.35 -0.71 0.05
C GLY A 84 -2.88 -1.46 1.28
N ILE A 85 -1.98 -2.07 2.04
CA ILE A 85 -2.35 -2.74 3.28
C ILE A 85 -3.00 -1.72 4.21
N MET A 86 -4.22 -2.03 4.66
CA MET A 86 -4.96 -1.19 5.61
C MET A 86 -4.37 -1.38 7.00
N LEU A 87 -3.24 -0.72 7.25
CA LEU A 87 -2.38 -0.96 8.41
C LEU A 87 -3.13 -1.00 9.77
N PRO A 88 -4.18 -0.20 10.03
CA PRO A 88 -4.97 -0.34 11.25
C PRO A 88 -5.60 -1.71 11.50
N ASN A 89 -5.67 -2.59 10.50
CA ASN A 89 -6.20 -3.95 10.61
C ASN A 89 -5.12 -5.01 10.91
N HIS A 90 -3.84 -4.64 10.93
CA HIS A 90 -2.72 -5.59 10.97
C HIS A 90 -1.71 -5.23 12.06
N ALA A 91 -1.01 -6.23 12.57
CA ALA A 91 0.18 -6.00 13.37
C ALA A 91 1.34 -5.59 12.45
N PRO A 92 2.03 -4.46 12.69
CA PRO A 92 3.14 -4.00 11.85
C PRO A 92 4.23 -5.06 11.64
N PHE A 93 4.57 -5.82 12.69
CA PHE A 93 5.56 -6.89 12.61
C PHE A 93 5.17 -8.00 11.63
N VAL A 94 3.90 -8.44 11.62
CA VAL A 94 3.42 -9.47 10.69
C VAL A 94 3.47 -8.99 9.25
N VAL A 95 3.15 -7.71 9.01
CA VAL A 95 3.30 -7.10 7.68
C VAL A 95 4.75 -7.12 7.23
N ALA A 96 5.69 -6.77 8.13
CA ALA A 96 7.13 -6.80 7.84
C ALA A 96 7.62 -8.22 7.51
N GLU A 97 7.23 -9.25 8.28
CA GLU A 97 7.60 -10.64 8.00
C GLU A 97 7.05 -11.12 6.65
N GLN A 98 5.79 -10.82 6.35
CA GLN A 98 5.14 -11.25 5.11
C GLN A 98 5.77 -10.59 3.88
N ILE A 99 5.88 -9.27 3.88
CA ILE A 99 6.46 -8.52 2.76
C ILE A 99 7.95 -8.85 2.62
N GLY A 100 8.67 -8.90 3.73
CA GLY A 100 10.08 -9.25 3.74
C GLY A 100 10.34 -10.65 3.22
N THR A 101 9.50 -11.63 3.58
CA THR A 101 9.55 -12.98 2.99
C THR A 101 9.35 -12.96 1.48
N LEU A 102 8.36 -12.20 0.99
CA LEU A 102 8.15 -12.05 -0.45
C LEU A 102 9.33 -11.37 -1.14
N ALA A 103 9.91 -10.34 -0.53
CA ALA A 103 11.08 -9.64 -1.07
C ALA A 103 12.33 -10.54 -1.10
N THR A 104 12.48 -11.46 -0.14
CA THR A 104 13.53 -12.49 -0.17
C THR A 104 13.30 -13.52 -1.27
N LEU A 105 12.05 -13.94 -1.50
CA LEU A 105 11.69 -14.89 -2.57
C LEU A 105 11.77 -14.28 -3.97
N TYR A 106 11.46 -12.98 -4.10
CA TYR A 106 11.39 -12.25 -5.36
C TYR A 106 12.17 -10.94 -5.28
N PRO A 107 13.52 -10.99 -5.21
CA PRO A 107 14.36 -9.82 -5.02
C PRO A 107 14.12 -8.74 -6.08
N GLY A 108 13.92 -7.49 -5.63
CA GLY A 108 13.70 -6.33 -6.49
C GLY A 108 12.32 -6.23 -7.14
N ARG A 109 11.39 -7.14 -6.81
CA ARG A 109 10.03 -7.17 -7.39
C ARG A 109 8.91 -6.92 -6.39
N VAL A 110 9.21 -6.62 -5.14
CA VAL A 110 8.20 -6.49 -4.08
C VAL A 110 8.27 -5.11 -3.44
N ASP A 111 7.13 -4.42 -3.49
CA ASP A 111 6.93 -3.12 -2.86
C ASP A 111 5.78 -3.20 -1.85
N LEU A 112 5.75 -2.29 -0.89
CA LEU A 112 4.75 -2.23 0.17
C LEU A 112 4.01 -0.89 0.14
N GLY A 113 2.79 -0.89 -0.40
CA GLY A 113 1.88 0.23 -0.20
C GLY A 113 1.09 0.08 1.10
N LEU A 114 1.04 1.15 1.88
CA LEU A 114 0.36 1.24 3.18
C LEU A 114 -0.71 2.33 3.15
N GLY A 115 -1.86 2.06 3.75
CA GLY A 115 -2.95 3.01 3.85
C GLY A 115 -3.70 2.90 5.18
N ARG A 116 -4.52 3.91 5.47
CA ARG A 116 -5.36 3.98 6.69
C ARG A 116 -6.84 3.61 6.46
N ALA A 117 -7.19 3.26 5.22
CA ALA A 117 -8.54 3.42 4.68
C ALA A 117 -9.66 2.85 5.59
N PRO A 118 -10.75 3.61 5.84
CA PRO A 118 -11.77 3.27 6.82
C PRO A 118 -12.95 2.45 6.26
N GLY A 119 -12.80 1.85 5.07
CA GLY A 119 -13.92 1.32 4.29
C GLY A 119 -14.57 0.03 4.81
N THR A 120 -14.03 -0.58 5.86
CA THR A 120 -14.54 -1.85 6.40
C THR A 120 -15.79 -1.65 7.26
N ASP A 121 -16.81 -2.50 7.08
CA ASP A 121 -18.01 -2.48 7.92
C ASP A 121 -17.68 -2.76 9.39
N ARG A 122 -18.58 -2.39 10.30
CA ARG A 122 -18.32 -2.43 11.75
C ARG A 122 -18.08 -3.85 12.28
N LEU A 123 -18.79 -4.85 11.76
CA LEU A 123 -18.67 -6.22 12.25
C LEU A 123 -17.35 -6.83 11.80
N THR A 124 -17.01 -6.65 10.53
CA THR A 124 -15.72 -7.10 9.99
C THR A 124 -14.55 -6.35 10.62
N ALA A 125 -14.67 -5.04 10.84
CA ALA A 125 -13.63 -4.25 11.52
C ALA A 125 -13.40 -4.72 12.97
N ALA A 126 -14.46 -5.10 13.68
CA ALA A 126 -14.34 -5.70 15.01
C ALA A 126 -13.66 -7.08 14.96
N ALA A 127 -13.99 -7.92 13.98
CA ALA A 127 -13.37 -9.22 13.80
C ALA A 127 -11.87 -9.11 13.47
N LEU A 128 -11.47 -8.09 12.71
CA LEU A 128 -10.07 -7.74 12.41
C LEU A 128 -9.33 -7.10 13.59
N ARG A 129 -10.04 -6.82 14.70
CA ARG A 129 -9.49 -6.09 15.87
C ARG A 129 -8.86 -4.75 15.48
N ARG A 130 -9.53 -4.04 14.57
CA ARG A 130 -9.03 -2.79 14.00
C ARG A 130 -8.66 -1.78 15.09
N GLY A 131 -7.45 -1.23 14.99
CA GLY A 131 -6.92 -0.17 15.83
C GLY A 131 -7.43 1.24 15.46
N ALA A 132 -6.94 2.24 16.19
CA ALA A 132 -7.17 3.64 15.83
C ALA A 132 -6.55 3.94 14.45
N SER A 133 -7.18 4.86 13.70
CA SER A 133 -6.73 5.25 12.35
C SER A 133 -6.22 6.69 12.29
N ASP A 134 -5.79 7.23 13.44
CA ASP A 134 -5.24 8.57 13.50
C ASP A 134 -3.88 8.65 12.76
N PRO A 135 -3.53 9.82 12.18
CA PRO A 135 -2.32 9.94 11.37
C PRO A 135 -1.00 9.76 12.14
N GLY A 136 -0.98 10.05 13.45
CA GLY A 136 0.23 9.95 14.27
C GLY A 136 0.63 8.50 14.47
N ARG A 137 -0.32 7.69 14.96
CA ARG A 137 -0.15 6.24 15.12
C ARG A 137 0.25 5.56 13.80
N PHE A 138 -0.37 5.95 12.69
CA PHE A 138 -0.02 5.39 11.38
C PHE A 138 1.44 5.68 10.98
N ALA A 139 1.96 6.87 11.32
CA ALA A 139 3.37 7.19 11.05
C ALA A 139 4.31 6.34 11.93
N GLU A 140 3.96 6.13 13.19
CA GLU A 140 4.68 5.25 14.12
C GLU A 140 4.71 3.81 13.61
N GLU A 141 3.55 3.26 13.21
CA GLU A 141 3.44 1.90 12.68
C GLU A 141 4.24 1.70 11.37
N ILE A 142 4.36 2.73 10.53
CA ILE A 142 5.25 2.70 9.35
C ILE A 142 6.73 2.64 9.77
N LEU A 143 7.12 3.44 10.76
CA LEU A 143 8.49 3.46 11.27
C LEU A 143 8.86 2.13 11.94
N GLU A 144 7.92 1.50 12.64
CA GLU A 144 8.09 0.14 13.16
C GLU A 144 8.40 -0.86 12.05
N ILE A 145 7.61 -0.90 10.96
CA ILE A 145 7.85 -1.79 9.81
C ILE A 145 9.27 -1.59 9.25
N LEU A 146 9.67 -0.32 9.06
CA LEU A 146 11.01 0.01 8.60
C LEU A 146 12.08 -0.48 9.57
N GLY A 147 11.86 -0.31 10.88
CA GLY A 147 12.75 -0.79 11.92
C GLY A 147 12.84 -2.31 11.99
N TYR A 148 11.78 -3.06 11.69
CA TYR A 148 11.82 -4.52 11.66
C TYR A 148 12.54 -5.07 10.42
N LEU A 149 12.52 -4.33 9.30
CA LEU A 149 13.13 -4.72 8.02
C LEU A 149 14.57 -4.23 7.85
N ASP A 150 15.04 -3.30 8.67
CA ASP A 150 16.42 -2.82 8.60
C ASP A 150 17.41 -3.90 9.06
N ASP A 151 18.63 -3.92 8.55
CA ASP A 151 19.71 -4.83 8.96
C ASP A 151 20.88 -4.08 9.63
N GLY A 152 20.69 -2.78 9.89
CA GLY A 152 21.65 -1.91 10.57
C GLY A 152 21.89 -2.26 12.05
N PRO A 153 22.90 -1.63 12.68
CA PRO A 153 23.15 -1.78 14.12
C PRO A 153 21.88 -1.40 14.89
N ALA A 154 21.60 -2.09 15.99
CA ALA A 154 20.39 -1.86 16.78
C ALA A 154 20.29 -0.38 17.19
N GLN A 155 19.37 0.36 16.57
CA GLN A 155 18.86 1.60 17.15
C GLN A 155 18.00 1.24 18.37
N GLU A 156 17.87 2.16 19.32
CA GLU A 156 17.16 1.88 20.58
C GLU A 156 15.82 1.17 20.32
N PRO A 157 15.51 0.12 21.11
CA PRO A 157 14.38 -0.76 20.87
C PRO A 157 13.06 0.03 20.93
N HIS A 158 12.47 0.24 19.76
CA HIS A 158 11.12 0.74 19.66
C HIS A 158 10.15 -0.45 19.72
N VAL A 159 9.80 -0.85 20.94
CA VAL A 159 8.71 -1.81 21.17
C VAL A 159 7.39 -1.03 21.12
N PRO A 160 6.35 -1.54 20.44
CA PRO A 160 5.04 -0.88 20.37
C PRO A 160 4.56 -0.43 21.77
N GLY A 161 4.29 0.87 21.93
CA GLY A 161 3.83 1.45 23.19
C GLY A 161 4.93 1.94 24.15
N SER A 162 6.22 1.83 23.84
CA SER A 162 7.30 2.33 24.72
C SER A 162 7.39 3.87 24.79
N LEU A 163 6.67 4.60 23.93
CA LEU A 163 6.46 6.05 24.06
C LEU A 163 5.36 6.44 25.07
N LEU A 164 4.64 5.47 25.67
CA LEU A 164 3.78 5.72 26.82
C LEU A 164 4.63 5.76 28.11
N LEU A 165 5.49 6.76 28.22
CA LEU A 165 6.02 7.19 29.51
C LEU A 165 4.84 7.73 30.34
N GLY A 166 4.20 6.90 31.17
CA GLY A 166 3.31 7.39 32.23
C GLY A 166 2.04 6.61 32.62
N ALA A 167 1.77 5.40 32.11
CA ALA A 167 0.66 4.60 32.64
C ALA A 167 1.12 3.77 33.86
N PRO A 168 0.52 3.91 35.06
CA PRO A 168 0.85 3.06 36.19
C PRO A 168 0.21 1.67 36.00
N GLY A 169 0.97 0.76 35.38
CA GLY A 169 0.66 -0.67 35.24
C GLY A 169 1.42 -1.52 36.25
N ALA A 170 0.90 -2.73 36.51
CA ALA A 170 1.21 -3.63 37.63
C ALA A 170 2.70 -4.04 37.79
N PRO A 171 3.12 -4.54 38.99
CA PRO A 171 4.52 -4.65 39.40
C PRO A 171 5.39 -5.72 38.71
N ASP A 172 4.93 -6.41 37.66
CA ASP A 172 5.67 -7.56 37.08
C ASP A 172 6.24 -7.33 35.67
N ASP A 173 5.94 -6.22 35.00
CA ASP A 173 6.40 -5.96 33.61
C ASP A 173 7.57 -4.96 33.51
N ALA A 174 8.44 -4.93 34.52
CA ALA A 174 9.67 -4.15 34.44
C ALA A 174 10.67 -4.86 33.51
N VAL A 175 10.54 -4.61 32.20
CA VAL A 175 11.63 -4.86 31.25
C VAL A 175 12.80 -3.97 31.68
N GLN A 176 13.71 -4.55 32.46
CA GLN A 176 14.92 -3.90 32.92
C GLN A 176 15.78 -3.50 31.71
N GLY A 177 16.08 -2.20 31.64
CA GLY A 177 17.17 -1.57 30.88
C GLY A 177 17.61 -2.29 29.62
N VAL A 178 16.95 -1.99 28.50
CA VAL A 178 17.47 -2.44 27.21
C VAL A 178 18.65 -1.55 26.83
N THR A 179 19.85 -2.12 26.87
CA THR A 179 21.07 -1.48 26.37
C THR A 179 21.05 -1.42 24.84
N ALA A 180 21.92 -0.63 24.22
CA ALA A 180 22.14 -0.63 22.77
C ALA A 180 22.52 -2.03 22.19
N ASP A 181 22.85 -2.99 23.06
CA ASP A 181 23.15 -4.40 22.75
C ASP A 181 22.01 -5.37 23.11
N GLY A 182 20.80 -4.86 23.37
CA GLY A 182 19.63 -5.68 23.69
C GLY A 182 19.09 -6.47 22.49
N PRO A 183 18.34 -7.57 22.71
CA PRO A 183 17.73 -8.33 21.64
C PRO A 183 16.73 -7.47 20.86
N ARG A 184 17.01 -7.24 19.59
CA ARG A 184 16.16 -6.49 18.66
C ARG A 184 15.13 -7.41 17.99
N VAL A 185 13.89 -6.92 17.85
CA VAL A 185 12.85 -7.59 17.07
C VAL A 185 13.15 -7.41 15.58
N ARG A 186 13.23 -8.52 14.84
CA ARG A 186 13.70 -8.56 13.44
C ARG A 186 12.72 -9.36 12.59
N ALA A 187 12.36 -8.84 11.42
CA ALA A 187 11.47 -9.54 10.49
C ALA A 187 12.28 -10.55 9.66
N ILE A 188 12.46 -11.77 10.15
CA ILE A 188 13.18 -12.84 9.43
C ILE A 188 12.19 -13.59 8.53
N PRO A 189 12.53 -13.95 7.28
CA PRO A 189 13.83 -13.82 6.60
C PRO A 189 13.99 -12.53 5.79
N GLY A 190 13.14 -11.54 6.03
CA GLY A 190 13.02 -10.32 5.23
C GLY A 190 13.91 -9.14 5.63
N GLU A 191 14.62 -9.25 6.73
CA GLU A 191 15.58 -8.25 7.19
C GLU A 191 16.62 -7.95 6.10
N GLY A 192 16.94 -6.69 5.88
CA GLY A 192 17.88 -6.23 4.86
C GLY A 192 17.29 -6.18 3.43
N THR A 193 16.08 -6.71 3.18
CA THR A 193 15.48 -6.66 1.84
C THR A 193 15.06 -5.27 1.39
N ARG A 194 14.76 -4.37 2.34
CA ARG A 194 14.46 -2.93 2.14
C ARG A 194 13.53 -2.65 0.93
N PRO A 195 12.33 -3.25 0.87
CA PRO A 195 11.36 -3.00 -0.21
C PRO A 195 10.95 -1.52 -0.26
N ASP A 196 10.57 -1.04 -1.44
CA ASP A 196 10.06 0.32 -1.62
C ASP A 196 8.73 0.46 -0.87
N ILE A 197 8.68 1.31 0.16
CA ILE A 197 7.45 1.58 0.91
C ILE A 197 6.74 2.82 0.35
N TRP A 198 5.46 2.67 0.03
CA TRP A 198 4.60 3.74 -0.46
C TRP A 198 3.49 4.05 0.53
N VAL A 199 3.20 5.33 0.72
CA VAL A 199 2.02 5.77 1.47
C VAL A 199 0.90 6.08 0.49
N LEU A 200 -0.24 5.40 0.66
CA LEU A 200 -1.45 5.63 -0.12
C LEU A 200 -2.42 6.52 0.65
N GLY A 201 -2.98 7.51 -0.02
CA GLY A 201 -3.91 8.43 0.62
C GLY A 201 -4.86 9.14 -0.33
N SER A 202 -6.03 9.48 0.20
CA SER A 202 -7.06 10.29 -0.47
C SER A 202 -7.21 11.69 0.13
N SER A 203 -6.37 12.05 1.11
CA SER A 203 -6.45 13.33 1.83
C SER A 203 -5.07 13.93 2.12
N VAL A 204 -5.08 15.21 2.47
CA VAL A 204 -3.87 15.97 2.86
C VAL A 204 -3.15 15.37 4.07
N ASN A 205 -3.86 14.69 4.97
CA ASN A 205 -3.24 14.09 6.15
C ASN A 205 -2.32 12.92 5.77
N GLY A 206 -2.74 12.06 4.84
CA GLY A 206 -1.88 10.99 4.32
C GLY A 206 -0.68 11.55 3.57
N ALA A 207 -0.89 12.60 2.78
CA ALA A 207 0.18 13.30 2.08
C ALA A 207 1.22 13.93 3.02
N ARG A 208 0.78 14.50 4.16
CA ARG A 208 1.70 15.05 5.19
C ARG A 208 2.55 13.98 5.84
N VAL A 209 1.96 12.82 6.17
CA VAL A 209 2.72 11.69 6.72
C VAL A 209 3.79 11.24 5.72
N ALA A 210 3.39 10.99 4.46
CA ALA A 210 4.31 10.56 3.41
C ALA A 210 5.47 11.54 3.21
N GLY A 211 5.18 12.84 3.09
CA GLY A 211 6.19 13.87 2.89
C GLY A 211 7.11 14.03 4.10
N SER A 212 6.56 14.00 5.32
CA SER A 212 7.34 14.16 6.55
C SER A 212 8.30 13.00 6.81
N LEU A 213 7.95 11.80 6.34
CA LEU A 213 8.79 10.59 6.39
C LEU A 213 9.71 10.44 5.16
N GLY A 214 9.60 11.33 4.16
CA GLY A 214 10.36 11.24 2.91
C GLY A 214 10.00 10.03 2.05
N LEU A 215 8.80 9.47 2.19
CA LEU A 215 8.35 8.28 1.48
C LEU A 215 7.65 8.63 0.15
N PRO A 216 7.69 7.76 -0.86
CA PRO A 216 6.81 7.82 -2.02
C PRO A 216 5.32 7.95 -1.64
N PHE A 217 4.58 8.77 -2.38
CA PHE A 217 3.15 8.99 -2.14
C PHE A 217 2.31 8.59 -3.36
N ALA A 218 1.27 7.80 -3.14
CA ALA A 218 0.30 7.40 -4.16
C ALA A 218 -1.10 7.95 -3.82
N VAL A 219 -1.60 8.87 -4.65
CA VAL A 219 -2.91 9.50 -4.43
C VAL A 219 -4.04 8.64 -5.01
N ALA A 220 -5.07 8.40 -4.20
CA ALA A 220 -6.25 7.63 -4.59
C ALA A 220 -7.28 8.49 -5.35
N SER A 221 -6.88 9.05 -6.50
CA SER A 221 -7.76 9.93 -7.31
C SER A 221 -8.99 9.22 -7.88
N HIS A 222 -8.93 7.91 -8.12
CA HIS A 222 -10.06 7.08 -8.53
C HIS A 222 -11.22 7.08 -7.52
N PHE A 223 -10.92 7.40 -6.24
CA PHE A 223 -11.89 7.47 -5.16
C PHE A 223 -12.18 8.91 -4.70
N ALA A 224 -11.15 9.76 -4.61
CA ALA A 224 -11.26 11.14 -4.15
C ALA A 224 -10.62 12.14 -5.12
N PRO A 225 -11.16 12.29 -6.35
CA PRO A 225 -10.52 13.06 -7.41
C PRO A 225 -10.36 14.55 -7.04
N VAL A 226 -11.34 15.13 -6.35
CA VAL A 226 -11.34 16.55 -5.96
C VAL A 226 -10.19 16.90 -5.00
N GLN A 227 -9.75 15.95 -4.16
CA GLN A 227 -8.68 16.20 -3.19
C GLN A 227 -7.28 15.95 -3.77
N ALA A 228 -7.17 15.40 -4.98
CA ALA A 228 -5.92 14.86 -5.49
C ALA A 228 -4.83 15.93 -5.62
N GLU A 229 -5.15 17.07 -6.23
CA GLU A 229 -4.19 18.17 -6.41
C GLU A 229 -3.71 18.75 -5.07
N ALA A 230 -4.64 18.99 -4.14
CA ALA A 230 -4.30 19.49 -2.80
C ALA A 230 -3.42 18.51 -2.01
N ALA A 231 -3.69 17.21 -2.13
CA ALA A 231 -2.86 16.17 -1.51
C ALA A 231 -1.44 16.13 -2.12
N ILE A 232 -1.32 16.15 -3.45
CA ILE A 232 0.00 16.15 -4.13
C ILE A 232 0.80 17.41 -3.78
N ALA A 233 0.16 18.59 -3.78
CA ALA A 233 0.81 19.84 -3.42
C ALA A 233 1.31 19.83 -1.97
N THR A 234 0.48 19.30 -1.05
CA THR A 234 0.84 19.15 0.35
C THR A 234 2.01 18.18 0.55
N TYR A 235 2.00 17.03 -0.14
CA TYR A 235 3.08 16.06 -0.09
C TYR A 235 4.42 16.70 -0.48
N ARG A 236 4.44 17.41 -1.63
CA ARG A 236 5.65 18.07 -2.13
C ARG A 236 6.15 19.18 -1.22
N SER A 237 5.25 19.95 -0.59
CA SER A 237 5.64 21.09 0.23
C SER A 237 6.25 20.70 1.58
N VAL A 238 5.95 19.50 2.09
CA VAL A 238 6.47 18.98 3.36
C VAL A 238 7.46 17.84 3.17
N PHE A 239 7.83 17.52 1.93
CA PHE A 239 8.75 16.43 1.61
C PHE A 239 10.12 16.70 2.24
N LYS A 240 10.56 15.79 3.10
CA LYS A 240 11.93 15.76 3.63
C LYS A 240 12.74 14.77 2.81
N THR A 241 13.91 15.21 2.33
CA THR A 241 14.86 14.30 1.70
C THR A 241 15.27 13.24 2.73
N PRO A 242 15.14 11.95 2.43
CA PRO A 242 15.65 10.89 3.30
C PRO A 242 17.17 11.06 3.51
N GLY A 243 17.69 10.56 4.64
CA GLY A 243 19.14 10.53 4.88
C GLY A 243 19.87 9.59 3.91
N ASP A 244 21.20 9.52 4.02
CA ASP A 244 22.10 8.79 3.12
C ASP A 244 21.75 7.30 2.90
N GLU A 245 20.98 6.70 3.83
CA GLU A 245 20.53 5.30 3.78
C GLU A 245 19.46 5.00 2.72
N ARG A 246 18.75 6.03 2.22
CA ARG A 246 17.79 5.90 1.11
C ARG A 246 18.06 6.97 0.06
N PRO A 247 18.86 6.67 -0.98
CA PRO A 247 19.24 7.64 -2.01
C PRO A 247 18.05 7.91 -2.96
N GLN A 248 16.96 8.46 -2.45
CA GLN A 248 15.87 8.97 -3.25
C GLN A 248 16.12 10.46 -3.51
N ALA A 249 16.47 10.78 -4.76
CA ALA A 249 16.91 12.12 -5.16
C ALA A 249 15.82 13.21 -5.07
N GLY A 250 14.56 12.85 -4.78
CA GLY A 250 13.45 13.79 -4.66
C GLY A 250 12.07 13.13 -4.50
N PRO A 251 11.00 13.92 -4.39
CA PRO A 251 9.65 13.43 -4.14
C PRO A 251 9.12 12.54 -5.28
N ARG A 252 8.63 11.34 -4.94
CA ARG A 252 7.98 10.41 -5.88
C ARG A 252 6.46 10.40 -5.67
N VAL A 253 5.73 10.63 -6.75
CA VAL A 253 4.26 10.68 -6.75
C VAL A 253 3.70 9.70 -7.78
N ALA A 254 2.70 8.92 -7.38
CA ALA A 254 1.82 8.17 -8.27
C ALA A 254 0.36 8.63 -8.10
N ALA A 255 -0.47 8.44 -9.12
CA ALA A 255 -1.91 8.69 -9.06
C ALA A 255 -2.66 7.46 -9.56
N ALA A 256 -3.50 6.89 -8.72
CA ALA A 256 -4.37 5.80 -9.11
C ALA A 256 -5.63 6.38 -9.78
N VAL A 257 -5.77 6.15 -11.08
CA VAL A 257 -6.81 6.74 -11.95
C VAL A 257 -7.67 5.64 -12.58
N ASN A 258 -8.98 5.88 -12.72
CA ASN A 258 -9.85 4.99 -13.47
C ASN A 258 -9.70 5.29 -14.97
N VAL A 259 -9.48 4.26 -15.78
CA VAL A 259 -9.36 4.37 -17.24
C VAL A 259 -10.22 3.28 -17.88
N MET A 260 -11.03 3.66 -18.86
CA MET A 260 -11.78 2.72 -19.71
C MET A 260 -11.29 2.91 -21.15
N VAL A 261 -10.72 1.86 -21.73
CA VAL A 261 -10.21 1.88 -23.11
C VAL A 261 -10.99 0.87 -23.93
N ALA A 262 -11.47 1.29 -25.09
CA ALA A 262 -12.20 0.47 -26.04
C ALA A 262 -11.86 0.90 -27.47
N PRO A 263 -12.22 0.12 -28.51
CA PRO A 263 -12.04 0.49 -29.91
C PRO A 263 -12.68 1.83 -30.33
N SER A 264 -13.69 2.30 -29.60
CA SER A 264 -14.33 3.60 -29.82
C SER A 264 -14.68 4.32 -28.51
N ASP A 265 -14.79 5.65 -28.56
CA ASP A 265 -15.21 6.47 -27.43
C ASP A 265 -16.62 6.10 -26.93
N ASP A 266 -17.53 5.76 -27.84
CA ASP A 266 -18.90 5.39 -27.47
C ASP A 266 -18.94 4.05 -26.73
N GLU A 267 -18.14 3.08 -27.17
CA GLU A 267 -17.98 1.82 -26.46
C GLU A 267 -17.29 2.02 -25.10
N ALA A 268 -16.26 2.87 -25.02
CA ALA A 268 -15.61 3.20 -23.76
C ALA A 268 -16.59 3.86 -22.77
N ARG A 269 -17.42 4.80 -23.24
CA ARG A 269 -18.48 5.43 -22.42
C ARG A 269 -19.52 4.41 -21.95
N LEU A 270 -19.92 3.50 -22.83
CA LEU A 270 -20.86 2.43 -22.49
C LEU A 270 -20.28 1.50 -21.43
N LEU A 271 -19.06 0.98 -21.60
CA LEU A 271 -18.43 0.11 -20.61
C LEU A 271 -18.18 0.83 -19.28
N PHE A 272 -17.83 2.12 -19.33
CA PHE A 272 -17.62 2.93 -18.14
C PHE A 272 -18.92 3.23 -17.37
N SER A 273 -20.10 3.10 -18.00
CA SER A 273 -21.37 3.35 -17.32
C SER A 273 -21.59 2.45 -16.10
N THR A 274 -21.03 1.22 -16.12
CA THR A 274 -21.07 0.31 -14.98
C THR A 274 -20.32 0.88 -13.76
N ALA A 275 -19.12 1.41 -13.97
CA ALA A 275 -18.34 2.05 -12.91
C ALA A 275 -19.04 3.32 -12.39
N MET A 276 -19.65 4.11 -13.28
CA MET A 276 -20.44 5.28 -12.89
C MET A 276 -21.68 4.90 -12.07
N ALA A 277 -22.41 3.86 -12.49
CA ALA A 277 -23.58 3.37 -11.77
C ALA A 277 -23.21 2.83 -10.38
N ALA A 278 -22.05 2.15 -10.26
CA ALA A 278 -21.51 1.72 -8.98
C ALA A 278 -21.13 2.89 -8.07
N ALA A 279 -20.41 3.89 -8.61
CA ALA A 279 -20.06 5.11 -7.86
C ALA A 279 -21.30 5.89 -7.39
N ALA A 280 -22.35 5.93 -8.20
CA ALA A 280 -23.64 6.51 -7.88
C ALA A 280 -24.51 5.64 -6.94
N ARG A 281 -24.02 4.44 -6.56
CA ARG A 281 -24.73 3.46 -5.72
C ARG A 281 -26.06 2.98 -6.31
N ILE A 282 -26.14 2.94 -7.64
CA ILE A 282 -27.27 2.36 -8.38
C ILE A 282 -27.09 0.84 -8.46
N VAL A 283 -25.84 0.39 -8.62
CA VAL A 283 -25.46 -1.03 -8.71
C VAL A 283 -24.38 -1.32 -7.66
N GLY A 284 -24.46 -2.46 -6.99
CA GLY A 284 -23.54 -2.85 -5.91
C GLY A 284 -24.31 -3.26 -4.66
N ASN A 285 -24.10 -4.49 -4.20
CA ASN A 285 -24.76 -5.01 -3.00
C ASN A 285 -24.24 -4.28 -1.75
N ARG A 286 -25.17 -3.96 -0.86
CA ARG A 286 -24.87 -3.63 0.54
C ARG A 286 -24.47 -4.89 1.29
#